data_AF-A0A5R8WK98-F1
#
_entry.id   AF-A0A5R8WK98-F1
#
_cell.length_a   1.000
_cell.length_b   1.000
_cell.length_c   1.000
_cell.angle_alpha   90.00
_cell.angle_beta   90.00
_cell.angle_gamma   90.00
#
_symmetry.space_group_name_H-M   'P 1'
#
loop_
_entity.id
_entity.type
_entity.pdbx_description
1 polymer ?
#
loop_
_entity_poly.entity_id
_entity_poly.type
_entity_poly.pdbx_seq_one_letter_code
_entity_poly.pdbx_strand_id
1 'polypeptide(L)'
;MKPEDTAVVVVEPAPVPVVRQHNAITQARYDYTACQLDIFFYLLSRLRRDDTPDQEYTIYVKDVEALTGRQWNYQQLREATADMGSRMFEVENERTYQQLWMFQRVEYIKGKGCLQIQLAAPIRPFLFNLKENFTSYQLHSALKLSSKYAKRIYQLVSQWKDKASTRTYPLDEFKQMLHLKDPKGKEPELFQNISQLKARVLDIAVRQVSEHTDLKIDYELVKKGRAYDAVRFTIARQHPQQLPIPFEQPAEDARAFAARQHLDTLGITQPQLVATILGDPKHLDQLFKFTYQLKTDKVKATKNPGGLFLKICGLR
;
A
#
# COMPACT_ATOMS: atom_id res chain seq x y z
N MET A 1 46.28 44.34 36.31
CA MET A 1 45.18 44.57 35.35
C MET A 1 44.62 43.22 34.95
N LYS A 2 43.29 43.08 35.00
CA LYS A 2 42.52 41.83 34.91
C LYS A 2 42.55 41.25 33.48
N PRO A 3 42.32 39.93 33.31
CA PRO A 3 42.28 39.29 31.99
C PRO A 3 41.02 39.72 31.23
N GLU A 4 41.16 39.91 29.92
CA GLU A 4 40.07 40.25 29.00
C GLU A 4 39.17 39.04 28.75
N ASP A 5 37.90 39.15 29.17
CA ASP A 5 36.84 38.20 28.83
C ASP A 5 36.53 38.28 27.34
N THR A 6 36.99 37.28 26.58
CA THR A 6 36.57 37.08 25.19
C THR A 6 35.20 36.41 25.21
N ALA A 7 34.14 37.19 25.02
CA ALA A 7 32.78 36.66 24.88
C ALA A 7 32.66 35.85 23.59
N VAL A 8 32.59 34.53 23.73
CA VAL A 8 32.24 33.61 22.63
C VAL A 8 30.76 33.80 22.32
N VAL A 9 30.45 34.48 21.21
CA VAL A 9 29.08 34.56 20.68
C VAL A 9 28.73 33.17 20.14
N VAL A 10 28.00 32.39 20.94
CA VAL A 10 27.38 31.15 20.48
C VAL A 10 26.25 31.54 19.54
N VAL A 11 26.50 31.46 18.23
CA VAL A 11 25.45 31.56 17.21
C VAL A 11 24.65 30.27 17.31
N GLU A 12 23.46 30.32 17.92
CA GLU A 12 22.50 29.22 17.85
C GLU A 12 22.23 28.90 16.37
N PRO A 13 22.33 27.63 15.94
CA PRO A 13 21.99 27.27 14.58
C PRO A 13 20.50 27.58 14.38
N ALA A 14 20.20 28.35 13.33
CA ALA A 14 18.84 28.69 12.95
C ALA A 14 17.98 27.40 12.89
N PRO A 15 16.75 27.42 13.41
CA PRO A 15 15.90 26.24 13.42
C PRO A 15 15.73 25.73 11.99
N VAL A 16 16.07 24.47 11.77
CA VAL A 16 15.93 23.80 10.47
C VAL A 16 14.47 23.93 10.04
N PRO A 17 14.16 24.56 8.89
CA PRO A 17 12.79 24.79 8.47
C PRO A 17 12.09 23.45 8.28
N VAL A 18 11.05 23.21 9.09
CA VAL A 18 10.24 21.99 9.02
C VAL A 18 9.37 22.09 7.76
N VAL A 19 9.84 21.42 6.71
CA VAL A 19 9.21 21.36 5.40
C VAL A 19 7.81 20.73 5.48
N ARG A 20 6.76 21.53 5.24
CA ARG A 20 5.34 21.08 5.19
C ARG A 20 4.97 20.28 3.91
N GLN A 21 5.93 20.00 3.03
CA GLN A 21 5.71 19.32 1.74
C GLN A 21 5.18 17.88 1.87
N HIS A 22 5.61 17.15 2.91
CA HIS A 22 5.31 15.71 3.06
C HIS A 22 3.84 15.39 3.41
N ASN A 23 3.06 16.41 3.79
CA ASN A 23 1.72 16.20 4.31
C ASN A 23 0.63 16.28 3.25
N ALA A 24 0.78 17.05 2.16
CA ALA A 24 -0.34 17.28 1.23
C ALA A 24 -0.83 16.00 0.53
N ILE A 25 0.09 15.22 -0.05
CA ILE A 25 -0.25 13.95 -0.72
C ILE A 25 -0.60 12.86 0.29
N THR A 26 0.10 12.83 1.43
CA THR A 26 -0.20 11.94 2.54
C THR A 26 -1.62 12.19 3.08
N GLN A 27 -2.02 13.46 3.18
CA GLN A 27 -3.33 13.89 3.66
C GLN A 27 -4.44 13.61 2.65
N ALA A 28 -4.24 13.97 1.39
CA ALA A 28 -5.21 13.72 0.33
C ALA A 28 -5.48 12.22 0.12
N ARG A 29 -4.48 11.36 0.34
CA ARG A 29 -4.68 9.90 0.37
C ARG A 29 -5.68 9.48 1.45
N TYR A 30 -5.75 10.16 2.59
CA TYR A 30 -6.69 9.77 3.63
C TYR A 30 -8.11 9.81 3.12
N ASP A 31 -8.46 10.67 2.16
CA ASP A 31 -9.81 10.78 1.58
C ASP A 31 -10.13 9.80 0.46
N TYR A 32 -9.17 8.95 0.08
CA TYR A 32 -9.40 7.96 -0.96
C TYR A 32 -10.30 6.82 -0.47
N THR A 33 -11.21 6.43 -1.36
CA THR A 33 -12.01 5.21 -1.22
C THR A 33 -11.13 3.97 -1.31
N ALA A 34 -11.71 2.82 -0.97
CA ALA A 34 -11.02 1.54 -1.02
C ALA A 34 -10.44 1.22 -2.41
N CYS A 35 -11.21 1.48 -3.48
CA CYS A 35 -10.79 1.29 -4.88
C CYS A 35 -9.64 2.23 -5.26
N GLN A 36 -9.76 3.52 -4.91
CA GLN A 36 -8.73 4.52 -5.19
C GLN A 36 -7.40 4.21 -4.50
N LEU A 37 -7.46 3.75 -3.23
CA LEU A 37 -6.28 3.33 -2.51
C LEU A 37 -5.60 2.12 -3.16
N ASP A 38 -6.36 1.19 -3.74
CA ASP A 38 -5.80 0.03 -4.40
C ASP A 38 -5.07 0.41 -5.68
N ILE A 39 -5.68 1.28 -6.49
CA ILE A 39 -5.03 1.87 -7.68
C ILE A 39 -3.76 2.61 -7.26
N PHE A 40 -3.86 3.48 -6.25
CA PHE A 40 -2.75 4.30 -5.78
C PHE A 40 -1.58 3.45 -5.28
N PHE A 41 -1.84 2.46 -4.44
CA PHE A 41 -0.81 1.58 -3.91
C PHE A 41 -0.22 0.65 -4.97
N TYR A 42 -1.03 0.17 -5.93
CA TYR A 42 -0.51 -0.55 -7.08
C TYR A 42 0.43 0.33 -7.92
N LEU A 43 0.06 1.59 -8.19
CA LEU A 43 0.94 2.54 -8.89
C LEU A 43 2.25 2.77 -8.15
N LEU A 44 2.21 3.02 -6.83
CA LEU A 44 3.43 3.15 -6.01
C LEU A 44 4.31 1.90 -6.07
N SER A 45 3.71 0.70 -6.10
CA SER A 45 4.48 -0.54 -6.24
C SER A 45 5.27 -0.61 -7.56
N ARG A 46 4.70 -0.07 -8.64
CA ARG A 46 5.29 -0.10 -9.99
C ARG A 46 6.29 1.02 -10.26
N LEU A 47 6.25 2.10 -9.49
CA LEU A 47 7.09 3.28 -9.64
C LEU A 47 8.60 2.97 -9.48
N ARG A 48 9.47 3.39 -10.40
CA ARG A 48 10.94 3.14 -10.36
C ARG A 48 11.75 4.41 -10.54
N ARG A 49 12.86 4.54 -9.81
CA ARG A 49 13.67 5.79 -9.78
C ARG A 49 14.18 6.23 -11.16
N ASP A 50 14.36 5.28 -12.07
CA ASP A 50 14.85 5.43 -13.44
C ASP A 50 13.73 5.62 -14.48
N ASP A 51 12.45 5.64 -14.07
CA ASP A 51 11.34 5.84 -14.99
C ASP A 51 11.41 7.22 -15.67
N THR A 52 11.15 7.24 -16.98
CA THR A 52 11.08 8.50 -17.74
C THR A 52 9.87 9.35 -17.33
N PRO A 53 9.89 10.67 -17.55
CA PRO A 53 8.76 11.55 -17.22
C PRO A 53 7.44 11.10 -17.87
N ASP A 54 7.51 10.56 -19.09
CA ASP A 54 6.41 10.07 -19.91
C ASP A 54 6.05 8.60 -19.66
N GLN A 55 6.72 7.91 -18.72
CA GLN A 55 6.47 6.52 -18.38
C GLN A 55 4.98 6.23 -18.14
N GLU A 56 4.47 5.22 -18.84
CA GLU A 56 3.12 4.71 -18.68
C GLU A 56 3.07 3.44 -17.83
N TYR A 57 2.07 3.36 -16.95
CA TYR A 57 1.83 2.21 -16.09
C TYR A 57 0.58 1.48 -16.54
N THR A 58 0.72 0.22 -16.91
CA THR A 58 -0.43 -0.65 -17.20
C THR A 58 -0.87 -1.36 -15.91
N ILE A 59 -2.13 -1.13 -15.54
CA ILE A 59 -2.79 -1.79 -14.42
C ILE A 59 -3.77 -2.81 -14.99
N TYR A 60 -3.49 -4.09 -14.80
CA TYR A 60 -4.48 -5.14 -15.05
C TYR A 60 -5.39 -5.25 -13.84
N VAL A 61 -6.70 -5.19 -14.07
CA VAL A 61 -7.69 -5.23 -12.97
C VAL A 61 -7.49 -6.50 -12.15
N LYS A 62 -7.28 -7.64 -12.81
CA LYS A 62 -7.04 -8.93 -12.15
C LYS A 62 -5.81 -8.95 -11.23
N ASP A 63 -4.76 -8.20 -11.54
CA ASP A 63 -3.57 -8.12 -10.68
C ASP A 63 -3.91 -7.40 -9.37
N VAL A 64 -4.65 -6.30 -9.47
CA VAL A 64 -5.14 -5.55 -8.31
C VAL A 64 -6.07 -6.42 -7.47
N GLU A 65 -6.96 -7.17 -8.12
CA GLU A 65 -7.88 -8.08 -7.43
C GLU A 65 -7.14 -9.22 -6.72
N ALA A 66 -6.12 -9.79 -7.36
CA ALA A 66 -5.29 -10.84 -6.78
C ALA A 66 -4.48 -10.34 -5.57
N LEU A 67 -3.94 -9.11 -5.64
CA LEU A 67 -3.16 -8.51 -4.56
C LEU A 67 -4.02 -8.10 -3.36
N THR A 68 -5.24 -7.63 -3.60
CA THR A 68 -6.10 -7.05 -2.56
C THR A 68 -7.20 -7.98 -2.07
N GLY A 69 -7.46 -9.09 -2.78
CA GLY A 69 -8.56 -10.00 -2.52
C GLY A 69 -9.95 -9.38 -2.77
N ARG A 70 -10.00 -8.20 -3.40
CA ARG A 70 -11.23 -7.43 -3.66
C ARG A 70 -11.51 -7.44 -5.16
N GLN A 71 -12.78 -7.51 -5.53
CA GLN A 71 -13.20 -7.38 -6.92
C GLN A 71 -13.70 -5.98 -7.21
N TRP A 72 -13.34 -5.45 -8.37
CA TRP A 72 -13.71 -4.11 -8.79
C TRP A 72 -14.37 -4.17 -10.16
N ASN A 73 -15.55 -3.57 -10.27
CA ASN A 73 -16.17 -3.42 -11.58
C ASN A 73 -15.57 -2.23 -12.34
N TYR A 74 -15.73 -2.26 -13.67
CA TYR A 74 -15.15 -1.26 -14.55
C TYR A 74 -15.67 0.16 -14.29
N GLN A 75 -16.93 0.31 -13.87
CA GLN A 75 -17.50 1.61 -13.53
C GLN A 75 -16.86 2.19 -12.27
N GLN A 76 -16.68 1.39 -11.22
CA GLN A 76 -16.02 1.80 -9.98
C GLN A 76 -14.58 2.27 -10.22
N LEU A 77 -13.85 1.60 -11.12
CA LEU A 77 -12.50 2.01 -11.50
C LEU A 77 -12.54 3.37 -12.21
N ARG A 78 -13.44 3.54 -13.18
CA ARG A 78 -13.60 4.81 -13.92
C ARG A 78 -13.92 5.97 -12.98
N GLU A 79 -14.90 5.80 -12.10
CA GLU A 79 -15.28 6.78 -11.09
C GLU A 79 -14.11 7.06 -10.14
N ALA A 80 -13.41 6.03 -9.67
CA ALA A 80 -12.25 6.18 -8.80
C ALA A 80 -11.13 7.01 -9.45
N THR A 81 -10.75 6.69 -10.69
CA THR A 81 -9.70 7.45 -11.39
C THR A 81 -10.13 8.86 -11.77
N ALA A 82 -11.42 9.09 -12.07
CA ALA A 82 -11.94 10.42 -12.35
C ALA A 82 -11.88 11.30 -11.09
N ASP A 83 -12.32 10.78 -9.94
CA ASP A 83 -12.25 11.49 -8.66
C ASP A 83 -10.80 11.67 -8.17
N MET A 84 -9.91 10.72 -8.42
CA MET A 84 -8.48 10.91 -8.13
C MET A 84 -7.85 11.99 -9.02
N GLY A 85 -8.21 12.01 -10.32
CA GLY A 85 -7.67 12.96 -11.29
C GLY A 85 -8.19 14.39 -11.12
N SER A 86 -9.40 14.56 -10.58
CA SER A 86 -9.98 15.89 -10.32
C SER A 86 -9.37 16.58 -9.08
N ARG A 87 -8.73 15.83 -8.19
CA ARG A 87 -8.14 16.37 -6.96
C ARG A 87 -6.82 17.08 -7.24
N MET A 88 -6.76 18.34 -6.82
CA MET A 88 -5.55 19.15 -6.79
C MET A 88 -4.85 18.98 -5.44
N PHE A 89 -3.54 18.83 -5.46
CA PHE A 89 -2.67 18.80 -4.29
C PHE A 89 -1.88 20.08 -4.24
N GLU A 90 -1.97 20.80 -3.12
CA GLU A 90 -1.17 22.01 -2.93
C GLU A 90 0.06 21.69 -2.10
N VAL A 91 1.23 21.99 -2.65
CA VAL A 91 2.52 21.85 -1.97
C VAL A 91 3.07 23.24 -1.73
N GLU A 92 3.25 23.59 -0.46
CA GLU A 92 3.86 24.84 -0.03
C GLU A 92 5.35 24.64 0.28
N ASN A 93 6.18 25.53 -0.25
CA ASN A 93 7.56 25.72 0.19
C ASN A 93 7.77 27.17 0.63
N GLU A 94 8.96 27.52 1.10
CA GLU A 94 9.28 28.87 1.63
C GLU A 94 9.03 30.02 0.64
N ARG A 95 8.93 29.73 -0.66
CA ARG A 95 8.84 30.74 -1.73
C ARG A 95 7.58 30.63 -2.57
N THR A 96 6.95 29.46 -2.66
CA THR A 96 5.83 29.22 -3.58
C THR A 96 4.79 28.24 -3.04
N TYR A 97 3.54 28.44 -3.49
CA TYR A 97 2.49 27.43 -3.50
C TYR A 97 2.46 26.77 -4.88
N GLN A 98 2.55 25.45 -4.92
CA GLN A 98 2.47 24.66 -6.15
C GLN A 98 1.20 23.82 -6.15
N GLN A 99 0.40 23.95 -7.20
CA GLN A 99 -0.79 23.12 -7.40
C GLN A 99 -0.44 21.99 -8.36
N LEU A 100 -0.64 20.76 -7.91
CA LEU A 100 -0.24 19.54 -8.61
C LEU A 100 -1.48 18.66 -8.84
N TRP A 101 -1.45 17.90 -9.94
CA TRP A 101 -2.46 16.89 -10.24
C TRP A 101 -1.81 15.51 -10.36
N MET A 102 -2.57 14.46 -10.03
CA MET A 102 -2.10 13.08 -10.01
C MET A 102 -1.77 12.54 -11.41
N PHE A 103 -2.72 12.67 -12.32
CA PHE A 103 -2.69 12.02 -13.62
C PHE A 103 -2.56 13.04 -14.73
N GLN A 104 -1.65 12.78 -15.65
CA GLN A 104 -1.65 13.44 -16.95
C GLN A 104 -2.67 12.80 -17.89
N ARG A 105 -2.77 11.46 -17.84
CA ARG A 105 -3.71 10.67 -18.65
C ARG A 105 -4.09 9.37 -17.95
N VAL A 106 -5.36 9.00 -18.05
CA VAL A 106 -5.85 7.65 -17.73
C VAL A 106 -6.65 7.14 -18.92
N GLU A 107 -6.17 6.07 -19.55
CA GLU A 107 -6.81 5.44 -20.69
C GLU A 107 -7.30 4.04 -20.34
N TYR A 108 -8.55 3.75 -20.64
CA TYR A 108 -9.13 2.44 -20.40
C TYR A 108 -9.17 1.62 -21.68
N ILE A 109 -8.51 0.47 -21.68
CA ILE A 109 -8.38 -0.34 -22.88
C ILE A 109 -9.54 -1.33 -22.98
N LYS A 110 -10.51 -0.98 -23.82
CA LYS A 110 -11.73 -1.77 -24.05
C LYS A 110 -11.39 -3.22 -24.41
N GLY A 111 -12.07 -4.17 -23.76
CA GLY A 111 -11.89 -5.61 -24.00
C GLY A 111 -10.61 -6.23 -23.44
N LYS A 112 -9.66 -5.45 -22.90
CA LYS A 112 -8.41 -5.99 -22.34
C LYS A 112 -8.40 -6.11 -20.81
N GLY A 113 -9.39 -5.51 -20.13
CA GLY A 113 -9.47 -5.56 -18.66
C GLY A 113 -8.30 -4.86 -17.97
N CYS A 114 -7.75 -3.82 -18.59
CA CYS A 114 -6.68 -3.00 -18.06
C CYS A 114 -6.90 -1.51 -18.34
N LEU A 115 -6.19 -0.69 -17.55
CA LEU A 115 -6.07 0.74 -17.75
C LEU A 115 -4.59 1.13 -17.82
N GLN A 116 -4.28 2.13 -18.64
CA GLN A 116 -2.97 2.74 -18.77
C GLN A 116 -3.00 4.11 -18.10
N ILE A 117 -2.04 4.34 -17.20
CA ILE A 117 -1.94 5.58 -16.42
C ILE A 117 -0.61 6.25 -16.72
N GLN A 118 -0.67 7.53 -17.04
CA GLN A 118 0.49 8.41 -17.09
C GLN A 118 0.38 9.42 -15.95
N LEU A 119 1.40 9.44 -15.08
CA LEU A 119 1.49 10.37 -13.95
C LEU A 119 1.94 11.75 -14.45
N ALA A 120 1.43 12.82 -13.86
CA ALA A 120 1.94 14.16 -14.18
C ALA A 120 3.39 14.28 -13.69
N ALA A 121 4.30 14.74 -14.55
CA ALA A 121 5.73 14.84 -14.21
C ALA A 121 6.01 15.54 -12.86
N PRO A 122 5.34 16.67 -12.51
CA PRO A 122 5.58 17.37 -11.25
C PRO A 122 5.25 16.58 -9.98
N ILE A 123 4.29 15.64 -10.01
CA ILE A 123 3.89 14.90 -8.80
C ILE A 123 4.80 13.70 -8.50
N ARG A 124 5.56 13.22 -9.50
CA ARG A 124 6.36 11.99 -9.39
C ARG A 124 7.37 12.02 -8.23
N PRO A 125 8.18 13.09 -8.02
CA PRO A 125 9.16 13.12 -6.93
C PRO A 125 8.51 12.92 -5.56
N PHE A 126 7.31 13.47 -5.36
CA PHE A 126 6.57 13.31 -4.12
C PHE A 126 6.04 11.88 -3.92
N LEU A 127 5.63 11.21 -5.00
CA LEU A 127 5.22 9.80 -4.95
C LEU A 127 6.40 8.87 -4.67
N PHE A 128 7.59 9.18 -5.21
CA PHE A 128 8.83 8.47 -4.85
C PHE A 128 9.18 8.65 -3.39
N ASN A 129 9.18 9.90 -2.91
CA ASN A 129 9.44 10.19 -1.51
C ASN A 129 8.43 9.46 -0.60
N LEU A 130 7.15 9.42 -1.00
CA LEU A 130 6.14 8.65 -0.29
C LEU A 130 6.42 7.15 -0.33
N LYS A 131 6.85 6.60 -1.47
CA LYS A 131 7.24 5.19 -1.61
C LYS A 131 8.41 4.85 -0.70
N GLU A 132 9.43 5.70 -0.60
CA GLU A 132 10.63 5.48 0.21
C GLU A 132 10.36 5.58 1.71
N ASN A 133 9.47 6.50 2.10
CA ASN A 133 9.01 6.63 3.47
C ASN A 133 8.04 5.52 3.89
N PHE A 134 7.50 4.76 2.93
CA PHE A 134 6.75 3.54 3.19
C PHE A 134 7.71 2.34 3.16
N THR A 135 7.79 1.60 4.26
CA THR A 135 8.37 0.26 4.15
C THR A 135 7.48 -0.56 3.20
N SER A 136 8.08 -1.35 2.30
CA SER A 136 7.36 -2.28 1.40
C SER A 136 6.30 -3.11 2.12
N TYR A 137 6.59 -3.42 3.38
CA TYR A 137 5.74 -4.10 4.31
C TYR A 137 4.46 -3.30 4.68
N GLN A 138 4.58 -2.01 4.96
CA GLN A 138 3.43 -1.14 5.29
C GLN A 138 2.51 -0.92 4.09
N LEU A 139 3.07 -0.89 2.88
CA LEU A 139 2.29 -0.78 1.65
C LEU A 139 1.45 -2.04 1.40
N HIS A 140 2.07 -3.22 1.53
CA HIS A 140 1.39 -4.51 1.43
C HIS A 140 0.29 -4.68 2.49
N SER A 141 0.63 -4.32 3.73
CA SER A 141 -0.31 -4.34 4.85
C SER A 141 -1.51 -3.43 4.57
N ALA A 142 -1.28 -2.20 4.11
CA ALA A 142 -2.36 -1.26 3.77
C ALA A 142 -3.22 -1.73 2.58
N LEU A 143 -2.66 -2.47 1.62
CA LEU A 143 -3.39 -3.08 0.50
C LEU A 143 -4.35 -4.19 0.93
N LYS A 144 -4.02 -4.95 1.99
CA LYS A 144 -4.87 -6.04 2.50
C LYS A 144 -6.04 -5.59 3.36
N LEU A 145 -5.94 -4.41 3.96
CA LEU A 145 -7.04 -3.85 4.75
C LEU A 145 -8.15 -3.42 3.79
N SER A 146 -9.35 -3.97 3.93
CA SER A 146 -10.49 -3.60 3.06
C SER A 146 -11.24 -2.38 3.57
N SER A 147 -11.23 -2.12 4.88
CA SER A 147 -11.88 -0.96 5.49
C SER A 147 -11.02 0.30 5.35
N LYS A 148 -11.61 1.39 4.84
CA LYS A 148 -10.94 2.71 4.82
C LYS A 148 -10.50 3.15 6.23
N TYR A 149 -11.29 2.78 7.25
CA TYR A 149 -10.96 3.09 8.64
C TYR A 149 -9.82 2.22 9.16
N ALA A 150 -9.77 0.93 8.78
CA ALA A 150 -8.65 0.06 9.13
C ALA A 150 -7.34 0.58 8.51
N LYS A 151 -7.37 0.99 7.23
CA LYS A 151 -6.22 1.62 6.56
C LYS A 151 -5.74 2.87 7.30
N ARG A 152 -6.66 3.76 7.71
CA ARG A 152 -6.34 4.98 8.47
C ARG A 152 -5.76 4.66 9.85
N ILE A 153 -6.39 3.76 10.61
CA ILE A 153 -5.92 3.36 11.94
C ILE A 153 -4.55 2.68 11.86
N TYR A 154 -4.32 1.80 10.89
CA TYR A 154 -3.01 1.16 10.67
C TYR A 154 -1.89 2.20 10.48
N GLN A 155 -2.13 3.22 9.68
CA GLN A 155 -1.16 4.28 9.45
C GLN A 155 -0.90 5.10 10.73
N LEU A 156 -1.95 5.36 11.52
CA LEU A 156 -1.83 6.04 12.81
C LEU A 156 -0.99 5.22 13.79
N VAL A 157 -1.31 3.93 13.98
CA VAL A 157 -0.59 3.06 14.93
C VAL A 157 0.82 2.73 14.46
N SER A 158 1.08 2.71 13.15
CA SER A 158 2.41 2.43 12.58
C SER A 158 3.46 3.46 13.00
N GLN A 159 3.06 4.70 13.31
CA GLN A 159 3.95 5.74 13.86
C GLN A 159 4.45 5.39 15.27
N TRP A 160 3.76 4.48 15.94
CA TRP A 160 4.04 4.05 17.32
C TRP A 160 4.47 2.58 17.37
N LYS A 161 4.87 1.98 16.24
CA LYS A 161 5.26 0.55 16.12
C LYS A 161 6.43 0.12 17.00
N ASP A 162 7.21 1.08 17.48
CA ASP A 162 8.34 0.89 18.39
C ASP A 162 7.97 1.10 19.87
N LYS A 163 6.69 1.39 20.13
CA LYS A 163 6.14 1.63 21.47
C LYS A 163 5.01 0.63 21.73
N ALA A 164 4.76 0.34 23.01
CA ALA A 164 3.69 -0.57 23.41
C ALA A 164 2.28 0.02 23.19
N SER A 165 2.17 1.34 23.00
CA SER A 165 0.88 2.03 22.88
C SER A 165 1.02 3.39 22.22
N THR A 166 -0.07 3.89 21.64
CA THR A 166 -0.18 5.28 21.23
C THR A 166 -0.34 6.23 22.42
N ARG A 167 -0.25 7.54 22.15
CA ARG A 167 -0.87 8.54 23.02
C ARG A 167 -2.39 8.33 23.10
N THR A 168 -3.01 8.89 24.12
CA THR A 168 -4.48 8.92 24.25
C THR A 168 -5.05 10.02 23.34
N TYR A 169 -5.97 9.67 22.46
CA TYR A 169 -6.64 10.60 21.55
C TYR A 169 -8.04 10.91 22.05
N PRO A 170 -8.39 12.18 22.32
CA PRO A 170 -9.78 12.59 22.49
C PRO A 170 -10.64 12.08 21.33
N LEU A 171 -11.83 11.56 21.61
CA LEU A 171 -12.70 10.97 20.58
C LEU A 171 -13.09 11.98 19.51
N ASP A 172 -13.22 13.25 19.88
CA ASP A 172 -13.48 14.34 18.94
C ASP A 172 -12.33 14.50 17.94
N GLU A 173 -11.09 14.65 18.43
CA GLU A 173 -9.87 14.72 17.62
C GLU A 173 -9.74 13.46 16.76
N PHE A 174 -9.92 12.28 17.36
CA PHE A 174 -9.82 11.00 16.66
C PHE A 174 -10.83 10.87 15.51
N LYS A 175 -12.08 11.28 15.72
CA LYS A 175 -13.11 11.31 14.67
C LYS A 175 -12.75 12.27 13.55
N GLN A 176 -12.18 13.44 13.87
CA GLN A 176 -11.67 14.36 12.85
C GLN A 176 -10.49 13.75 12.08
N MET A 177 -9.51 13.15 12.76
CA MET A 177 -8.38 12.46 12.12
C MET A 177 -8.83 11.31 11.18
N LEU A 178 -9.96 10.68 11.50
CA LEU A 178 -10.57 9.65 10.67
C LEU A 178 -11.62 10.19 9.69
N HIS A 179 -11.76 11.50 9.51
CA HIS A 179 -12.80 12.16 8.70
C HIS A 179 -14.20 11.58 8.92
N LEU A 180 -14.50 11.26 10.18
CA LEU A 180 -15.84 10.92 10.66
C LEU A 180 -16.58 12.17 11.13
N LYS A 181 -15.85 13.27 11.35
CA LYS A 181 -16.36 14.56 11.77
C LYS A 181 -15.66 15.65 10.98
N ASP A 182 -16.43 16.55 10.37
CA ASP A 182 -15.89 17.77 9.79
C ASP A 182 -15.60 18.79 10.91
N PRO A 183 -14.36 19.25 11.09
CA PRO A 183 -14.03 20.29 12.07
C PRO A 183 -14.78 21.60 11.85
N LYS A 184 -15.25 21.88 10.62
CA LYS A 184 -16.06 23.06 10.30
C LYS A 184 -17.56 22.83 10.44
N GLY A 185 -17.99 21.60 10.75
CA GLY A 185 -19.40 21.25 10.96
C GLY A 185 -20.30 21.36 9.74
N LYS A 186 -19.74 21.38 8.52
CA LYS A 186 -20.53 21.44 7.28
C LYS A 186 -21.13 20.08 6.91
N GLU A 187 -20.38 19.01 7.19
CA GLU A 187 -20.82 17.64 6.96
C GLU A 187 -21.32 16.98 8.26
N PRO A 188 -22.37 16.14 8.20
CA PRO A 188 -22.89 15.46 9.37
C PRO A 188 -21.86 14.48 9.95
N GLU A 189 -21.71 14.50 11.27
CA GLU A 189 -20.84 13.55 11.98
C GLU A 189 -21.35 12.11 11.80
N LEU A 190 -20.44 11.23 11.39
CA LEU A 190 -20.67 9.80 11.23
C LEU A 190 -20.40 9.05 12.54
N PHE A 191 -21.20 8.02 12.80
CA PHE A 191 -21.06 7.15 13.98
C PHE A 191 -21.02 7.93 15.31
N GLN A 192 -21.97 8.85 15.47
CA GLN A 192 -22.07 9.71 16.66
C GLN A 192 -22.09 8.89 17.96
N ASN A 193 -22.86 7.80 17.97
CA ASN A 193 -22.96 6.88 19.10
C ASN A 193 -21.73 5.97 19.21
N ILE A 194 -21.21 5.82 20.44
CA ILE A 194 -20.01 5.02 20.71
C ILE A 194 -20.15 3.57 20.23
N SER A 195 -21.33 2.97 20.36
CA SER A 195 -21.58 1.60 19.90
C SER A 195 -21.41 1.44 18.40
N GLN A 196 -21.79 2.45 17.61
CA GLN A 196 -21.56 2.44 16.15
C GLN A 196 -20.09 2.64 15.83
N LEU A 197 -19.40 3.57 16.52
CA LEU A 197 -17.97 3.78 16.35
C LEU A 197 -17.18 2.50 16.64
N LYS A 198 -17.52 1.77 17.71
CA LYS A 198 -16.91 0.47 18.03
C LYS A 198 -17.15 -0.53 16.89
N ALA A 199 -18.41 -0.85 16.61
CA ALA A 199 -18.76 -1.93 15.69
C ALA A 199 -18.36 -1.67 14.22
N ARG A 200 -18.34 -0.40 13.77
CA ARG A 200 -18.14 -0.04 12.36
C ARG A 200 -16.75 0.52 12.06
N VAL A 201 -15.98 0.89 13.07
CA VAL A 201 -14.67 1.54 12.90
C VAL A 201 -13.61 0.78 13.69
N LEU A 202 -13.71 0.76 15.03
CA LEU A 202 -12.65 0.25 15.89
C LEU A 202 -12.49 -1.27 15.80
N ASP A 203 -13.58 -2.02 15.95
CA ASP A 203 -13.54 -3.49 15.96
C ASP A 203 -13.12 -4.04 14.59
N ILE A 204 -13.61 -3.41 13.51
CA ILE A 204 -13.21 -3.74 12.14
C ILE A 204 -11.71 -3.48 11.93
N ALA A 205 -11.21 -2.34 12.42
CA ALA A 205 -9.81 -2.00 12.30
C ALA A 205 -8.91 -2.94 13.12
N VAL A 206 -9.25 -3.22 14.37
CA VAL A 206 -8.52 -4.17 15.22
C VAL A 206 -8.40 -5.52 14.53
N ARG A 207 -9.53 -6.05 14.06
CA ARG A 207 -9.57 -7.35 13.37
C ARG A 207 -8.68 -7.34 12.13
N GLN A 208 -8.93 -6.42 11.20
CA GLN A 208 -8.19 -6.42 9.92
C GLN A 208 -6.69 -6.13 10.10
N VAL A 209 -6.33 -5.19 10.97
CA VAL A 209 -4.93 -4.85 11.22
C VAL A 209 -4.20 -6.03 11.85
N SER A 210 -4.79 -6.63 12.88
CA SER A 210 -4.20 -7.78 13.57
C SER A 210 -4.17 -9.05 12.72
N GLU A 211 -5.05 -9.21 11.74
CA GLU A 211 -5.06 -10.39 10.86
C GLU A 211 -4.16 -10.25 9.63
N HIS A 212 -3.91 -9.03 9.16
CA HIS A 212 -3.36 -8.81 7.82
C HIS A 212 -2.07 -7.97 7.76
N THR A 213 -1.52 -7.54 8.91
CA THR A 213 -0.37 -6.62 8.97
C THR A 213 0.71 -7.09 9.96
N ASP A 214 1.81 -6.32 10.07
CA ASP A 214 2.91 -6.51 11.05
C ASP A 214 2.51 -6.14 12.46
N LEU A 215 1.33 -5.55 12.65
CA LEU A 215 0.90 -5.04 13.93
C LEU A 215 -0.29 -5.83 14.42
N LYS A 216 -0.16 -6.37 15.61
CA LYS A 216 -1.30 -6.79 16.42
C LYS A 216 -1.69 -5.60 17.27
N ILE A 217 -2.94 -5.16 17.14
CA ILE A 217 -3.45 -4.00 17.87
C ILE A 217 -4.68 -4.35 18.68
N ASP A 218 -4.90 -3.56 19.73
CA ASP A 218 -6.15 -3.52 20.47
C ASP A 218 -6.43 -2.06 20.88
N TYR A 219 -7.61 -1.77 21.43
CA TYR A 219 -7.93 -0.43 21.92
C TYR A 219 -8.61 -0.43 23.29
N GLU A 220 -8.35 0.65 24.02
CA GLU A 220 -9.03 0.99 25.26
C GLU A 220 -9.81 2.31 25.06
N LEU A 221 -11.06 2.35 25.52
CA LEU A 221 -11.84 3.59 25.59
C LEU A 221 -11.76 4.16 27.01
N VAL A 222 -11.23 5.38 27.10
CA VAL A 222 -11.08 6.09 28.37
C VAL A 222 -12.36 6.86 28.68
N LYS A 223 -12.88 6.68 29.89
CA LYS A 223 -14.09 7.38 30.37
C LYS A 223 -13.75 8.71 31.03
N LYS A 224 -14.65 9.66 30.87
CA LYS A 224 -14.73 10.90 31.65
C LYS A 224 -16.13 11.01 32.23
N GLY A 225 -16.25 10.69 33.53
CA GLY A 225 -17.55 10.51 34.17
C GLY A 225 -18.29 9.29 33.59
N ARG A 226 -19.52 9.50 33.11
CA ARG A 226 -20.36 8.41 32.55
C ARG A 226 -20.11 8.15 31.06
N ALA A 227 -19.48 9.08 30.35
CA ALA A 227 -19.26 9.00 28.91
C ALA A 227 -17.83 8.54 28.58
N TYR A 228 -17.67 7.92 27.42
CA TYR A 228 -16.34 7.70 26.82
C TYR A 228 -15.87 9.01 26.18
N ASP A 229 -14.63 9.38 26.43
CA ASP A 229 -14.05 10.68 26.05
C ASP A 229 -12.83 10.52 25.13
N ALA A 230 -12.09 9.41 25.26
CA ALA A 230 -10.88 9.20 24.49
C ALA A 230 -10.67 7.73 24.10
N VAL A 231 -9.76 7.49 23.15
CA VAL A 231 -9.30 6.16 22.72
C VAL A 231 -7.79 6.08 22.77
N ARG A 232 -7.27 4.93 23.17
CA ARG A 232 -5.84 4.60 23.14
C ARG A 232 -5.66 3.23 22.51
N PHE A 233 -4.65 3.09 21.65
CA PHE A 233 -4.34 1.79 21.02
C PHE A 233 -3.13 1.16 21.68
N THR A 234 -3.23 -0.14 21.94
CA THR A 234 -2.11 -1.01 22.34
C THR A 234 -1.54 -1.66 21.08
N ILE A 235 -0.22 -1.76 20.99
CA ILE A 235 0.48 -2.19 19.79
C ILE A 235 1.53 -3.23 20.15
N ALA A 236 1.54 -4.33 19.41
CA ALA A 236 2.59 -5.34 19.44
C ALA A 236 2.99 -5.70 18.01
N ARG A 237 4.29 -5.91 17.78
CA ARG A 237 4.78 -6.43 16.50
C ARG A 237 4.44 -7.91 16.38
N GLN A 238 4.11 -8.33 15.18
CA GLN A 238 3.90 -9.73 14.81
C GLN A 238 4.49 -10.01 13.43
N HIS A 239 4.78 -11.28 13.17
CA HIS A 239 5.01 -11.74 11.81
C HIS A 239 3.65 -12.02 11.16
N PRO A 240 3.36 -11.43 10.00
CA PRO A 240 2.09 -11.67 9.32
C PRO A 240 2.04 -13.13 8.87
N GLN A 241 0.85 -13.71 8.81
CA GLN A 241 0.67 -15.08 8.30
C GLN A 241 1.04 -15.23 6.80
N GLN A 242 1.28 -14.11 6.09
CA GLN A 242 1.73 -14.11 4.70
C GLN A 242 2.88 -13.10 4.55
N LEU A 243 4.06 -13.61 4.21
CA LEU A 243 5.26 -12.81 3.94
C LEU A 243 5.02 -11.83 2.77
N PRO A 244 5.61 -10.62 2.80
CA PRO A 244 5.57 -9.70 1.67
C PRO A 244 6.28 -10.32 0.47
N ILE A 245 5.74 -10.10 -0.73
CA ILE A 245 6.51 -10.25 -1.96
C ILE A 245 7.55 -9.12 -1.93
N PRO A 246 8.87 -9.40 -2.04
CA PRO A 246 9.89 -8.36 -2.09
C PRO A 246 9.60 -7.38 -3.23
N PHE A 247 9.50 -6.08 -2.92
CA PHE A 247 9.18 -5.03 -3.90
C PHE A 247 10.40 -4.57 -4.71
N GLU A 248 11.59 -5.09 -4.41
CA GLU A 248 12.84 -4.74 -5.10
C GLU A 248 13.08 -5.54 -6.38
N GLN A 249 12.18 -6.44 -6.76
CA GLN A 249 12.45 -7.37 -7.84
C GLN A 249 11.77 -6.93 -9.15
N PRO A 250 12.54 -6.71 -10.26
CA PRO A 250 12.03 -6.27 -11.55
C PRO A 250 10.86 -7.13 -12.07
N ALA A 251 10.08 -6.62 -13.03
CA ALA A 251 8.91 -7.33 -13.57
C ALA A 251 9.23 -8.72 -14.18
N GLU A 252 10.48 -8.98 -14.56
CA GLU A 252 10.96 -10.32 -14.92
C GLU A 252 10.94 -11.29 -13.72
N ASP A 253 11.16 -10.78 -12.51
CA ASP A 253 11.14 -11.57 -11.28
C ASP A 253 9.73 -11.85 -10.75
N ALA A 254 8.70 -11.05 -11.05
CA ALA A 254 7.33 -11.45 -10.69
C ALA A 254 6.92 -12.72 -11.46
N ARG A 255 7.33 -12.80 -12.73
CA ARG A 255 7.16 -13.98 -13.57
C ARG A 255 8.07 -15.12 -13.11
N ALA A 256 9.33 -14.84 -12.77
CA ALA A 256 10.25 -15.85 -12.24
C ALA A 256 9.83 -16.35 -10.85
N PHE A 257 9.20 -15.51 -10.03
CA PHE A 257 8.66 -15.83 -8.71
C PHE A 257 7.42 -16.72 -8.83
N ALA A 258 6.48 -16.35 -9.70
CA ALA A 258 5.34 -17.21 -10.03
C ALA A 258 5.80 -18.55 -10.62
N ALA A 259 6.82 -18.53 -11.49
CA ALA A 259 7.45 -19.73 -12.02
C ALA A 259 8.11 -20.57 -10.91
N ARG A 260 8.81 -19.97 -9.95
CA ARG A 260 9.37 -20.68 -8.79
C ARG A 260 8.28 -21.35 -7.95
N GLN A 261 7.16 -20.67 -7.71
CA GLN A 261 6.02 -21.27 -6.98
C GLN A 261 5.41 -22.44 -7.76
N HIS A 262 5.31 -22.35 -9.09
CA HIS A 262 4.84 -23.45 -9.91
C HIS A 262 5.81 -24.63 -9.92
N LEU A 263 7.12 -24.39 -10.01
CA LEU A 263 8.15 -25.43 -9.96
C LEU A 263 8.14 -26.17 -8.61
N ASP A 264 7.99 -25.43 -7.51
CA ASP A 264 7.87 -26.01 -6.17
C ASP A 264 6.61 -26.88 -6.03
N THR A 265 5.47 -26.42 -6.56
CA THR A 265 4.22 -27.20 -6.61
C THR A 265 4.37 -28.48 -7.44
N LEU A 266 5.23 -28.47 -8.46
CA LEU A 266 5.54 -29.62 -9.29
C LEU A 266 6.61 -30.54 -8.67
N GLY A 267 7.19 -30.18 -7.52
CA GLY A 267 8.27 -30.93 -6.85
C GLY A 267 9.65 -30.76 -7.50
N ILE A 268 9.84 -29.72 -8.32
CA ILE A 268 11.12 -29.42 -8.99
C ILE A 268 11.86 -28.38 -8.15
N THR A 269 12.68 -28.88 -7.21
CA THR A 269 13.40 -28.05 -6.23
C THR A 269 14.92 -28.01 -6.46
N GLN A 270 15.44 -28.83 -7.40
CA GLN A 270 16.87 -28.89 -7.68
C GLN A 270 17.38 -27.55 -8.25
N PRO A 271 18.38 -26.90 -7.62
CA PRO A 271 18.81 -25.55 -7.99
C PRO A 271 19.24 -25.41 -9.45
N GLN A 272 19.91 -26.42 -10.01
CA GLN A 272 20.37 -26.41 -11.41
C GLN A 272 19.19 -26.42 -12.39
N LEU A 273 18.22 -27.31 -12.19
CA LEU A 273 17.02 -27.38 -13.04
C LEU A 273 16.17 -26.11 -12.94
N VAL A 274 16.00 -25.59 -11.72
CA VAL A 274 15.27 -24.33 -11.48
C VAL A 274 15.95 -23.18 -12.21
N ALA A 275 17.27 -23.05 -12.13
CA ALA A 275 18.01 -22.01 -12.85
C ALA A 275 17.86 -22.14 -14.38
N THR A 276 17.97 -23.37 -14.93
CA THR A 276 17.81 -23.63 -16.37
C THR A 276 16.41 -23.29 -16.88
N ILE A 277 15.37 -23.59 -16.11
CA ILE A 277 13.98 -23.32 -16.49
C ILE A 277 13.67 -21.82 -16.40
N LEU A 278 14.15 -21.14 -15.36
CA LEU A 278 13.94 -19.70 -15.19
C LEU A 278 14.75 -18.85 -16.18
N GLY A 279 15.89 -19.37 -16.64
CA GLY A 279 16.77 -18.68 -17.59
C GLY A 279 16.35 -18.79 -19.05
N ASP A 280 15.38 -19.64 -19.39
CA ASP A 280 14.89 -19.82 -20.76
C ASP A 280 13.41 -19.38 -20.88
N PRO A 281 13.12 -18.31 -21.65
CA PRO A 281 11.76 -17.85 -21.90
C PRO A 281 10.81 -18.92 -22.44
N LYS A 282 11.30 -19.88 -23.23
CA LYS A 282 10.50 -20.97 -23.78
C LYS A 282 10.07 -21.95 -22.70
N HIS A 283 10.98 -22.29 -21.78
CA HIS A 283 10.66 -23.15 -20.64
C HIS A 283 9.69 -22.48 -19.68
N LEU A 284 9.80 -21.16 -19.48
CA LEU A 284 8.83 -20.38 -18.72
C LEU A 284 7.43 -20.44 -19.33
N ASP A 285 7.30 -20.20 -20.65
CA ASP A 285 6.01 -20.29 -21.35
C ASP A 285 5.40 -21.70 -21.23
N GLN A 286 6.23 -22.74 -21.38
CA GLN A 286 5.81 -24.13 -21.21
C GLN A 286 5.34 -24.43 -19.78
N LEU A 287 6.03 -23.89 -18.75
CA LEU A 287 5.67 -24.06 -17.34
C LEU A 287 4.27 -23.50 -17.04
N PHE A 288 4.00 -22.27 -17.48
CA PHE A 288 2.69 -21.64 -17.25
C PHE A 288 1.58 -22.37 -18.01
N LYS A 289 1.84 -22.77 -19.26
CA LYS A 289 0.88 -23.54 -20.07
C LYS A 289 0.59 -24.91 -19.44
N PHE A 290 1.61 -25.62 -18.98
CA PHE A 290 1.49 -26.93 -18.34
C PHE A 290 0.72 -26.82 -17.02
N THR A 291 1.05 -25.83 -16.18
CA THR A 291 0.37 -25.61 -14.89
C THR A 291 -1.12 -25.26 -15.08
N TYR A 292 -1.45 -24.49 -16.12
CA TYR A 292 -2.84 -24.22 -16.49
C TYR A 292 -3.58 -25.48 -16.96
N GLN A 293 -2.93 -26.32 -17.78
CA GLN A 293 -3.51 -27.59 -18.25
C GLN A 293 -3.73 -28.60 -17.13
N LEU A 294 -2.86 -28.61 -16.12
CA LEU A 294 -2.98 -29.45 -14.92
C LEU A 294 -4.16 -29.01 -14.05
N LYS A 295 -4.36 -27.70 -13.87
CA LYS A 295 -5.49 -27.12 -13.11
C LYS A 295 -6.85 -27.29 -13.80
N THR A 296 -6.85 -27.49 -15.12
CA THR A 296 -8.08 -27.63 -15.92
C THR A 296 -8.40 -29.09 -16.28
N ASP A 297 -7.74 -30.05 -15.62
CA ASP A 297 -7.87 -31.51 -15.86
C ASP A 297 -7.66 -31.96 -17.32
N LYS A 298 -7.05 -31.10 -18.15
CA LYS A 298 -6.72 -31.41 -19.55
C LYS A 298 -5.51 -32.34 -19.68
N VAL A 299 -4.73 -32.50 -18.60
CA VAL A 299 -3.57 -33.40 -18.52
C VAL A 299 -3.69 -34.25 -17.26
N LYS A 300 -3.84 -35.58 -17.42
CA LYS A 300 -3.90 -36.54 -16.30
C LYS A 300 -2.48 -36.94 -15.85
N ALA A 301 -1.79 -36.06 -15.14
CA ALA A 301 -0.48 -36.32 -14.56
C ALA A 301 -0.56 -36.53 -13.03
N THR A 302 -1.29 -37.56 -12.61
CA THR A 302 -1.67 -37.76 -11.19
C THR A 302 -0.57 -38.35 -10.31
N LYS A 303 0.48 -38.98 -10.87
CA LYS A 303 1.53 -39.67 -10.09
C LYS A 303 2.87 -38.93 -10.04
N ASN A 304 3.28 -38.21 -11.09
CA ASN A 304 4.53 -37.44 -11.10
C ASN A 304 4.47 -36.26 -12.11
N PRO A 305 3.77 -35.17 -11.75
CA PRO A 305 3.56 -34.03 -12.64
C PRO A 305 4.86 -33.28 -12.97
N GLY A 306 5.80 -33.16 -12.02
CA GLY A 306 7.11 -32.55 -12.28
C GLY A 306 7.96 -33.35 -13.25
N GLY A 307 7.95 -34.68 -13.15
CA GLY A 307 8.67 -35.54 -14.08
C GLY A 307 8.15 -35.45 -15.52
N LEU A 308 6.83 -35.33 -15.70
CA LEU A 308 6.24 -35.12 -17.01
C LEU A 308 6.62 -33.76 -17.59
N PHE A 309 6.60 -32.71 -16.77
CA PHE A 309 7.01 -31.38 -17.18
C PHE A 309 8.46 -31.35 -17.67
N LEU A 310 9.39 -31.93 -16.91
CA LEU A 310 10.80 -31.99 -17.30
C LEU A 310 11.02 -32.71 -18.64
N LYS A 311 10.23 -33.76 -18.93
CA LYS A 311 10.25 -34.45 -20.22
C LYS A 311 9.73 -33.57 -21.37
N ILE A 312 8.72 -32.75 -21.13
CA ILE A 312 8.18 -31.78 -22.11
C ILE A 312 9.23 -30.70 -22.45
N CYS A 313 10.02 -30.29 -21.46
CA CYS A 313 11.12 -29.34 -21.64
C CYS A 313 12.42 -29.99 -22.17
N GLY A 314 12.47 -31.32 -22.33
CA GLY A 314 13.69 -32.03 -22.76
C GLY A 314 14.83 -32.02 -21.72
N LEU A 315 14.50 -31.81 -20.44
CA LEU A 315 15.44 -31.71 -19.32
C LEU A 315 15.53 -33.02 -18.50
N ARG A 316 14.85 -34.08 -18.96
CA ARG A 316 14.80 -35.40 -18.34
C ARG A 316 14.53 -36.48 -19.39
#